data_AF-A0A7Y3FC88-F1
#
_entry.id   AF-A0A7Y3FC88-F1
#
_cell.length_a   1.000
_cell.length_b   1.000
_cell.length_c   1.000
_cell.angle_alpha   90.00
_cell.angle_beta   90.00
_cell.angle_gamma   90.00
#
_symmetry.space_group_name_H-M   'P 1'
#
loop_
_entity.id
_entity.type
_entity.pdbx_description
1 polymer ?
#
loop_
_entity_poly.entity_id
_entity_poly.type
_entity_poly.pdbx_seq_one_letter_code
_entity_poly.pdbx_strand_id
1 'polypeptide(L)'
;MELKKHILVAPLNWGLGHATRCIPIINALIEYDFIPILASDGMALDLLRIEFPELKAIELPSYNIRYSKKGKSLKVKLLIDSPRMLKAIKEEKKLVKKLVAENEIHGIISDNRYGVYNNTIPSVFITHQLNVLSGNTSWFSSKLHQQIIKKFDECWIPDVQHEPSLSGKLGHAKQNDLKLKYLGSLSRFNKADANITNDLMVLLSGPEPQRTILEKKLLEDLNNFKGSIIFVQGVVENVQTKLKRGNMTIFNFMKSGQLEKTINSSHIILSRSGYTTIMDLAKLE
;
A
#
# COMPACT_ATOMS: atom_id res chain seq x y z
N MET A 1 -6.83 -19.79 -29.15
CA MET A 1 -6.73 -19.35 -27.75
C MET A 1 -5.95 -18.06 -27.75
N GLU A 2 -6.57 -16.94 -27.37
CA GLU A 2 -5.80 -15.69 -27.24
C GLU A 2 -4.76 -15.87 -26.12
N LEU A 3 -3.53 -15.42 -26.38
CA LEU A 3 -2.47 -15.43 -25.37
C LEU A 3 -2.88 -14.48 -24.23
N LYS A 4 -2.95 -15.03 -23.01
CA LYS A 4 -3.26 -14.23 -21.81
C LYS A 4 -2.20 -13.14 -21.64
N LYS A 5 -2.65 -11.92 -21.36
CA LYS A 5 -1.76 -10.75 -21.22
C LYS A 5 -1.22 -10.67 -19.79
N HIS A 6 0.10 -10.60 -19.69
CA HIS A 6 0.80 -10.34 -18.43
C HIS A 6 0.72 -8.86 -18.02
N ILE A 7 0.29 -8.59 -16.79
CA ILE A 7 0.16 -7.22 -16.26
C ILE A 7 1.09 -7.06 -15.05
N LEU A 8 2.05 -6.14 -15.15
CA LEU A 8 2.97 -5.83 -14.06
C LEU A 8 2.26 -4.96 -13.00
N VAL A 9 2.13 -5.46 -11.77
CA VAL A 9 1.55 -4.69 -10.65
C VAL A 9 2.65 -4.34 -9.66
N ALA A 10 2.92 -3.04 -9.52
CA ALA A 10 4.13 -2.56 -8.88
C ALA A 10 3.91 -1.62 -7.69
N PRO A 11 3.51 -2.12 -6.51
CA PRO A 11 3.31 -1.30 -5.32
C PRO A 11 4.61 -0.88 -4.66
N LEU A 12 4.63 0.36 -4.20
CA LEU A 12 5.74 0.93 -3.45
C LEU A 12 5.91 0.29 -2.06
N ASN A 13 7.16 0.11 -1.64
CA ASN A 13 7.48 -0.36 -0.29
C ASN A 13 7.66 0.82 0.69
N TRP A 14 6.55 1.42 1.14
CA TRP A 14 6.50 2.45 2.19
C TRP A 14 5.67 1.99 3.39
N GLY A 15 5.77 0.70 3.72
CA GLY A 15 4.85 -0.03 4.58
C GLY A 15 3.83 -0.82 3.77
N LEU A 16 2.98 -1.58 4.46
CA LEU A 16 2.09 -2.56 3.81
C LEU A 16 0.89 -1.94 3.09
N GLY A 17 0.57 -0.66 3.32
CA GLY A 17 -0.62 0.00 2.76
C GLY A 17 -0.67 0.01 1.23
N HIS A 18 0.48 0.18 0.56
CA HIS A 18 0.57 0.17 -0.90
C HIS A 18 0.37 -1.22 -1.49
N ALA A 19 0.96 -2.25 -0.87
CA ALA A 19 0.76 -3.64 -1.27
C ALA A 19 -0.70 -4.08 -1.06
N THR A 20 -1.25 -3.81 0.13
CA THR A 20 -2.60 -4.24 0.51
C THR A 20 -3.70 -3.62 -0.35
N ARG A 21 -3.60 -2.33 -0.72
CA ARG A 21 -4.57 -1.71 -1.63
C ARG A 21 -4.48 -2.22 -3.07
N CYS A 22 -3.37 -2.86 -3.46
CA CYS A 22 -3.23 -3.50 -4.77
C CYS A 22 -3.81 -4.92 -4.79
N ILE A 23 -4.08 -5.55 -3.64
CA ILE A 23 -4.69 -6.89 -3.57
C ILE A 23 -6.03 -6.96 -4.33
N PRO A 24 -7.01 -6.05 -4.11
CA PRO A 24 -8.25 -6.09 -4.90
C PRO A 24 -8.03 -5.89 -6.40
N ILE A 25 -7.02 -5.11 -6.79
CA ILE A 25 -6.66 -4.91 -8.21
C ILE A 25 -6.08 -6.20 -8.80
N ILE A 26 -5.21 -6.89 -8.07
CA ILE A 26 -4.63 -8.17 -8.49
C ILE A 26 -5.73 -9.22 -8.65
N ASN A 27 -6.65 -9.31 -7.70
CA ASN A 27 -7.81 -10.21 -7.79
C ASN A 27 -8.67 -9.89 -9.02
N ALA A 28 -8.98 -8.61 -9.26
CA ALA A 28 -9.74 -8.20 -10.44
C ALA A 28 -9.03 -8.60 -11.74
N LEU A 29 -7.71 -8.39 -11.84
CA LEU A 29 -6.95 -8.83 -13.02
C LEU A 29 -7.07 -10.34 -13.27
N ILE A 30 -7.00 -11.16 -12.21
CA ILE A 30 -7.18 -12.61 -12.31
C ILE A 30 -8.60 -12.95 -12.78
N GLU A 31 -9.61 -12.28 -12.22
CA GLU A 31 -11.03 -12.45 -12.60
C GLU A 31 -11.29 -12.11 -14.07
N TYR A 32 -10.62 -11.08 -14.60
CA TYR A 32 -10.68 -10.69 -16.01
C TYR A 32 -9.69 -11.46 -16.90
N ASP A 33 -9.22 -12.64 -16.47
CA ASP A 33 -8.36 -13.55 -17.23
C ASP A 33 -6.97 -12.99 -17.62
N PHE A 34 -6.51 -11.93 -16.96
CA PHE A 34 -5.12 -11.48 -17.04
C PHE A 34 -4.21 -12.32 -16.13
N ILE A 35 -2.90 -12.24 -16.38
CA ILE A 35 -1.90 -12.87 -15.51
C ILE A 35 -1.09 -11.77 -14.82
N PRO A 36 -1.36 -11.46 -13.54
CA PRO A 36 -0.61 -10.46 -12.83
C PRO A 36 0.82 -10.95 -12.53
N ILE A 37 1.78 -10.04 -12.65
CA ILE A 37 3.17 -10.22 -12.20
C ILE A 37 3.41 -9.22 -11.08
N LEU A 38 3.76 -9.73 -9.91
CA LEU A 38 4.01 -8.93 -8.72
C LEU A 38 5.39 -8.28 -8.82
N ALA A 39 5.50 -6.96 -8.63
CA ALA A 39 6.79 -6.27 -8.71
C ALA A 39 6.98 -5.27 -7.57
N SER A 40 7.77 -5.63 -6.56
CA SER A 40 7.97 -4.75 -5.40
C SER A 40 9.31 -5.03 -4.73
N ASP A 41 9.52 -4.52 -3.52
CA ASP A 41 10.71 -4.80 -2.71
C ASP A 41 10.34 -4.96 -1.24
N GLY A 42 11.20 -5.63 -0.47
CA GLY A 42 11.04 -5.84 0.97
C GLY A 42 9.64 -6.36 1.39
N MET A 43 9.15 -5.89 2.54
CA MET A 43 7.90 -6.39 3.14
C MET A 43 6.67 -6.29 2.25
N ALA A 44 6.63 -5.32 1.32
CA ALA A 44 5.54 -5.18 0.38
C ALA A 44 5.51 -6.35 -0.63
N LEU A 45 6.68 -6.76 -1.14
CA LEU A 45 6.80 -7.93 -2.01
C LEU A 45 6.53 -9.22 -1.24
N ASP A 46 7.07 -9.33 -0.02
CA ASP A 46 6.92 -10.53 0.82
C ASP A 46 5.45 -10.79 1.14
N LEU A 47 4.68 -9.75 1.48
CA LEU A 47 3.24 -9.87 1.69
C LEU A 47 2.54 -10.40 0.43
N LEU A 48 2.85 -9.84 -0.74
CA LEU A 48 2.19 -10.25 -1.97
C LEU A 48 2.53 -11.68 -2.38
N ARG A 49 3.77 -12.14 -2.15
CA ARG A 49 4.15 -13.55 -2.34
C ARG A 49 3.35 -14.49 -1.42
N ILE A 50 3.10 -14.05 -0.18
CA ILE A 50 2.33 -14.84 0.79
C ILE A 50 0.84 -14.89 0.42
N GLU A 51 0.29 -13.79 -0.10
CA GLU A 51 -1.11 -13.70 -0.55
C GLU A 51 -1.34 -14.42 -1.88
N PHE A 52 -0.35 -14.38 -2.79
CA PHE A 52 -0.45 -14.92 -4.15
C PHE A 52 0.77 -15.79 -4.50
N PRO A 53 0.91 -16.97 -3.87
CA PRO A 53 2.10 -17.82 -4.03
C PRO A 53 2.31 -18.33 -5.45
N GLU A 54 1.23 -18.45 -6.24
CA GLU A 54 1.27 -18.97 -7.61
C GLU A 54 1.68 -17.90 -8.64
N LEU A 55 1.73 -16.62 -8.27
CA LEU A 55 2.05 -15.54 -9.20
C LEU A 55 3.57 -15.31 -9.28
N LYS A 56 4.06 -15.03 -10.50
CA LYS A 56 5.45 -14.60 -10.71
C LYS A 56 5.70 -13.32 -9.91
N ALA A 57 6.78 -13.32 -9.13
CA ALA A 57 7.21 -12.18 -8.33
C ALA A 57 8.60 -11.70 -8.77
N ILE A 58 8.72 -10.41 -9.08
CA ILE A 58 9.94 -9.73 -9.47
C ILE A 58 10.33 -8.76 -8.37
N GLU A 59 11.59 -8.81 -7.93
CA GLU A 59 12.12 -7.84 -6.99
C GLU A 59 12.58 -6.57 -7.73
N LEU A 60 12.10 -5.43 -7.28
CA LEU A 60 12.45 -4.11 -7.79
C LEU A 60 13.56 -3.47 -6.94
N PRO A 61 14.32 -2.51 -7.52
CA PRO A 61 15.28 -1.72 -6.75
C PRO A 61 14.62 -1.01 -5.56
N SER A 62 15.13 -1.25 -4.36
CA SER A 62 14.57 -0.65 -3.15
C SER A 62 14.92 0.82 -2.99
N TYR A 63 13.90 1.65 -2.80
CA TYR A 63 14.10 3.04 -2.39
C TYR A 63 14.64 3.14 -0.94
N ASN A 64 14.40 2.10 -0.11
CA ASN A 64 14.85 1.96 1.30
C ASN A 64 14.65 3.20 2.17
N ILE A 65 13.50 3.86 2.03
CA ILE A 65 13.17 4.98 2.91
C ILE A 65 12.84 4.43 4.29
N ARG A 66 13.45 5.04 5.30
CA ARG A 66 13.10 4.88 6.71
C ARG A 66 12.59 6.20 7.24
N TYR A 67 11.59 6.21 8.09
CA TYR A 67 11.14 7.47 8.69
C TYR A 67 12.14 7.95 9.74
N SER A 68 12.11 9.25 10.05
CA SER A 68 12.89 9.81 11.16
C SER A 68 12.17 9.52 12.49
N LYS A 69 12.92 9.44 13.59
CA LYS A 69 12.33 9.35 14.94
C LYS A 69 11.53 10.62 15.30
N LYS A 70 11.93 11.78 14.78
CA LYS A 70 11.26 13.09 14.97
C LYS A 70 10.66 13.60 13.64
N GLY A 71 9.40 14.01 13.64
CA GLY A 71 8.68 14.42 12.41
C GLY A 71 9.29 15.61 11.66
N LYS A 72 9.86 16.60 12.38
CA LYS A 72 10.50 17.79 11.79
C LYS A 72 11.70 17.45 10.88
N SER A 73 12.32 16.29 11.07
CA SER A 73 13.49 15.84 10.29
C SER A 73 13.13 15.01 9.06
N LEU A 74 11.83 14.72 8.81
CA LEU A 74 11.42 13.84 7.72
C LEU A 74 11.74 14.44 6.34
N LYS A 75 11.48 15.74 6.14
CA LYS A 75 11.77 16.43 4.86
C LYS A 75 13.25 16.39 4.52
N VAL A 76 14.12 16.68 5.50
CA VAL A 76 15.57 16.63 5.33
C VAL A 76 16.03 15.21 5.00
N LYS A 77 15.47 14.20 5.68
CA LYS A 77 15.78 12.80 5.40
C LYS A 77 15.40 12.37 3.99
N LEU A 78 14.20 12.75 3.52
CA LEU A 78 13.77 12.47 2.15
C LEU A 78 14.65 13.16 1.09
N LEU A 79 15.17 14.35 1.38
CA LEU A 79 16.13 15.03 0.50
C LEU A 79 17.47 14.29 0.45
N ILE A 80 17.98 13.83 1.59
CA ILE A 80 19.23 13.03 1.66
C ILE A 80 19.06 11.70 0.92
N ASP A 81 17.89 11.06 1.02
CA ASP A 81 17.59 9.79 0.35
C ASP A 81 17.36 9.96 -1.18
N SER A 82 17.23 11.20 -1.67
CA SER A 82 16.87 11.48 -3.08
C SER A 82 17.85 10.95 -4.14
N PRO A 83 19.20 10.97 -3.97
CA PRO A 83 20.10 10.41 -4.98
C PRO A 83 19.91 8.90 -5.15
N ARG A 84 19.65 8.20 -4.03
CA ARG A 84 19.35 6.77 -4.02
C ARG A 84 18.01 6.49 -4.72
N MET A 85 16.97 7.27 -4.42
CA MET A 85 15.69 7.16 -5.11
C MET A 85 15.85 7.35 -6.62
N LEU A 86 16.61 8.36 -7.06
CA LEU A 86 16.85 8.61 -8.48
C LEU A 86 17.61 7.46 -9.15
N LYS A 87 18.58 6.84 -8.46
CA LYS A 87 19.25 5.63 -8.95
C LYS A 87 18.25 4.47 -9.11
N ALA A 88 17.44 4.21 -8.09
CA ALA A 88 16.43 3.15 -8.13
C ALA A 88 15.41 3.38 -9.26
N ILE A 89 14.96 4.61 -9.49
CA ILE A 89 14.07 4.97 -10.61
C ILE A 89 14.71 4.67 -11.97
N LYS A 90 16.02 4.91 -12.13
CA LYS A 90 16.74 4.57 -13.38
C LYS A 90 16.81 3.05 -13.58
N GLU A 91 17.05 2.30 -12.51
CA GLU A 91 17.11 0.84 -12.54
C GLU A 91 15.73 0.22 -12.81
N GLU A 92 14.66 0.74 -12.19
CA GLU A 92 13.25 0.39 -12.48
C GLU A 92 12.95 0.56 -13.97
N LYS A 93 13.29 1.71 -14.56
CA LYS A 93 13.09 1.96 -15.99
C LYS A 93 13.84 0.98 -16.88
N LYS A 94 15.09 0.66 -16.53
CA LYS A 94 15.91 -0.31 -17.28
C LYS A 94 15.27 -1.69 -17.25
N LEU A 95 14.82 -2.13 -16.07
CA LEU A 95 14.14 -3.41 -15.89
C LEU A 95 12.83 -3.46 -16.67
N VAL A 96 11.97 -2.45 -16.53
CA VAL A 96 10.69 -2.40 -17.27
C VAL A 96 10.93 -2.41 -18.78
N LYS A 97 11.90 -1.63 -19.28
CA LYS A 97 12.24 -1.63 -20.71
C LYS A 97 12.67 -3.02 -21.19
N LYS A 98 13.44 -3.75 -20.38
CA LYS A 98 13.86 -5.13 -20.67
C LYS A 98 12.64 -6.07 -20.74
N LEU A 99 11.78 -6.06 -19.73
CA LEU A 99 10.58 -6.91 -19.65
C LEU A 99 9.64 -6.68 -20.84
N VAL A 100 9.46 -5.42 -21.27
CA VAL A 100 8.67 -5.10 -22.47
C VAL A 100 9.34 -5.62 -23.74
N ALA A 101 10.66 -5.43 -23.89
CA ALA A 101 11.40 -5.89 -25.08
C ALA A 101 11.42 -7.42 -25.21
N GLU A 102 11.38 -8.13 -24.09
CA GLU A 102 11.30 -9.60 -24.02
C GLU A 102 9.85 -10.13 -24.15
N ASN A 103 8.88 -9.24 -24.40
CA ASN A 103 7.44 -9.54 -24.47
C ASN A 103 6.92 -10.25 -23.21
N GLU A 104 7.53 -10.00 -22.06
CA GLU A 104 7.11 -10.60 -20.78
C GLU A 104 5.90 -9.88 -20.18
N ILE A 105 5.69 -8.60 -20.49
CA ILE A 105 4.61 -7.77 -19.95
C ILE A 105 3.90 -6.95 -21.05
N HIS A 106 2.59 -6.77 -20.89
CA HIS A 106 1.71 -6.13 -21.87
C HIS A 106 0.94 -4.93 -21.30
N GLY A 107 1.01 -4.73 -19.98
CA GLY A 107 0.45 -3.58 -19.29
C GLY A 107 1.12 -3.38 -17.93
N ILE A 108 1.06 -2.15 -17.41
CA ILE A 108 1.71 -1.76 -16.16
C ILE A 108 0.72 -1.01 -15.27
N ILE A 109 0.65 -1.43 -14.00
CA ILE A 109 -0.03 -0.72 -12.93
C ILE A 109 1.03 -0.38 -11.88
N SER A 110 1.51 0.87 -11.90
CA SER A 110 2.50 1.36 -10.96
C SER A 110 1.84 2.08 -9.81
N ASP A 111 2.04 1.60 -8.59
CA ASP A 111 1.50 2.24 -7.41
C ASP A 111 2.61 3.01 -6.68
N ASN A 112 2.62 4.34 -6.91
CA ASN A 112 3.62 5.28 -6.44
C ASN A 112 5.10 4.96 -6.76
N ARG A 113 5.39 4.13 -7.77
CA ARG A 113 6.76 3.92 -8.27
C ARG A 113 7.04 4.71 -9.54
N TYR A 114 8.01 5.62 -9.48
CA TYR A 114 8.18 6.64 -10.52
C TYR A 114 8.94 6.15 -11.75
N GLY A 115 9.69 5.05 -11.64
CA GLY A 115 10.43 4.44 -12.75
C GLY A 115 9.67 3.33 -13.47
N VAL A 116 8.53 2.89 -12.94
CA VAL A 116 7.82 1.71 -13.44
C VAL A 116 6.77 2.14 -14.47
N TYR A 117 7.19 2.46 -15.69
CA TYR A 117 6.32 2.74 -16.83
C TYR A 117 7.05 2.49 -18.15
N ASN A 118 6.30 2.38 -19.24
CA ASN A 118 6.84 2.31 -20.59
C ASN A 118 5.89 3.00 -21.58
N ASN A 119 6.42 3.80 -22.50
CA ASN A 119 5.60 4.56 -23.46
C ASN A 119 5.07 3.71 -24.63
N THR A 120 5.40 2.42 -24.71
CA THR A 120 4.98 1.52 -25.81
C THR A 120 3.85 0.57 -25.41
N ILE A 121 3.55 0.45 -24.12
CA ILE A 121 2.45 -0.37 -23.59
C ILE A 121 1.64 0.43 -22.56
N PRO A 122 0.35 0.12 -22.36
CA PRO A 122 -0.48 0.84 -21.39
C PRO A 122 0.16 0.86 -19.99
N SER A 123 0.35 2.06 -19.47
CA SER A 123 0.99 2.32 -18.18
C SER A 123 0.15 3.25 -17.32
N VAL A 124 -0.27 2.75 -16.16
CA VAL A 124 -1.12 3.47 -15.21
C VAL A 124 -0.36 3.81 -13.94
N PHE A 125 -0.63 4.98 -13.37
CA PHE A 125 -0.11 5.40 -12.07
C PHE A 125 -1.21 5.44 -11.00
N ILE A 126 -1.02 4.76 -9.87
CA ILE A 126 -1.95 4.80 -8.74
C ILE A 126 -1.43 5.74 -7.64
N THR A 127 -2.22 6.74 -7.29
CA THR A 127 -1.95 7.62 -6.13
C THR A 127 -3.22 8.26 -5.59
N HIS A 128 -3.24 8.55 -4.29
CA HIS A 128 -4.26 9.42 -3.67
C HIS A 128 -3.70 10.83 -3.41
N GLN A 129 -2.47 11.13 -3.86
CA GLN A 129 -1.74 12.36 -3.56
C GLN A 129 -1.52 13.20 -4.81
N LEU A 130 -2.59 13.59 -5.50
CA LEU A 130 -2.49 14.58 -6.59
C LEU A 130 -1.95 15.92 -6.08
N ASN A 131 -2.33 16.28 -4.85
CA ASN A 131 -1.75 17.39 -4.11
C ASN A 131 -0.85 16.84 -2.99
N VAL A 132 0.43 17.17 -3.03
CA VAL A 132 1.41 16.80 -2.00
C VAL A 132 1.48 17.90 -0.96
N LEU A 133 0.92 17.65 0.23
CA LEU A 133 0.88 18.64 1.32
C LEU A 133 2.23 18.69 2.05
N SER A 134 3.12 19.56 1.56
CA SER A 134 4.45 19.79 2.14
C SER A 134 4.57 21.14 2.88
N GLY A 135 3.45 21.76 3.26
CA GLY A 135 3.39 23.09 3.89
C GLY A 135 3.55 24.20 2.86
N ASN A 136 4.43 25.17 3.11
CA ASN A 136 4.62 26.32 2.21
C ASN A 136 5.10 25.93 0.79
N THR A 137 5.65 24.74 0.61
CA THR A 137 6.10 24.23 -0.69
C THR A 137 5.09 23.31 -1.38
N SER A 138 3.85 23.21 -0.87
CA SER A 138 2.85 22.25 -1.39
C SER A 138 2.56 22.44 -2.87
N TRP A 139 2.50 23.68 -3.36
CA TRP A 139 2.30 23.94 -4.79
C TRP A 139 3.44 23.37 -5.63
N PHE A 140 4.69 23.56 -5.20
CA PHE A 140 5.87 23.08 -5.93
C PHE A 140 5.97 21.56 -5.92
N SER A 141 5.80 20.92 -4.76
CA SER A 141 5.84 19.46 -4.62
C SER A 141 4.69 18.78 -5.38
N SER A 142 3.49 19.36 -5.34
CA SER A 142 2.35 18.90 -6.14
C SER A 142 2.64 18.99 -7.63
N LYS A 143 3.15 20.13 -8.11
CA LYS A 143 3.50 20.31 -9.52
C LYS A 143 4.56 19.29 -9.96
N LEU A 144 5.62 19.10 -9.16
CA LEU A 144 6.65 18.10 -9.46
C LEU A 144 6.07 16.68 -9.53
N HIS A 145 5.23 16.30 -8.56
CA HIS A 145 4.59 14.98 -8.55
C HIS A 145 3.68 14.80 -9.77
N GLN A 146 2.86 15.80 -10.10
CA GLN A 146 2.01 15.78 -11.29
C GLN A 146 2.81 15.66 -12.60
N GLN A 147 4.01 16.27 -12.70
CA GLN A 147 4.91 16.08 -13.84
C GLN A 147 5.44 14.65 -13.94
N ILE A 148 5.56 13.93 -12.83
CA ILE A 148 5.87 12.50 -12.85
C ILE A 148 4.66 11.72 -13.36
N ILE A 149 3.46 12.02 -12.86
CA ILE A 149 2.21 11.36 -13.26
C ILE A 149 1.95 11.54 -14.77
N LYS A 150 2.27 12.71 -15.35
CA LYS A 150 2.13 12.98 -16.80
C LYS A 150 2.91 12.04 -17.72
N LYS A 151 3.81 11.21 -17.18
CA LYS A 151 4.58 10.21 -17.95
C LYS A 151 3.82 8.90 -18.14
N PHE A 152 2.67 8.76 -17.49
CA PHE A 152 1.78 7.61 -17.56
C PHE A 152 0.56 7.95 -18.41
N ASP A 153 -0.08 6.93 -18.98
CA ASP A 153 -1.26 7.10 -19.83
C ASP A 153 -2.47 7.57 -19.02
N GLU A 154 -2.62 7.05 -17.80
CA GLU A 154 -3.69 7.39 -16.87
C GLU A 154 -3.20 7.43 -15.43
N CYS A 155 -3.92 8.17 -14.59
CA CYS A 155 -3.75 8.13 -13.15
C CYS A 155 -5.03 7.63 -12.48
N TRP A 156 -4.91 6.54 -11.74
CA TRP A 156 -5.99 5.98 -10.95
C TRP A 156 -5.92 6.46 -9.51
N ILE A 157 -7.04 6.97 -9.01
CA ILE A 157 -7.19 7.47 -7.66
C ILE A 157 -7.99 6.44 -6.86
N PRO A 158 -7.41 5.81 -5.82
CA PRO A 158 -8.12 4.89 -4.94
C PRO A 158 -8.96 5.69 -3.95
N ASP A 159 -9.94 6.41 -4.46
CA ASP A 159 -10.94 7.19 -3.73
C ASP A 159 -12.15 7.44 -4.64
N VAL A 160 -13.20 8.03 -4.08
CA VAL A 160 -14.37 8.50 -4.83
C VAL A 160 -14.10 9.83 -5.54
N GLN A 161 -14.80 10.09 -6.65
CA GLN A 161 -14.63 11.31 -7.44
C GLN A 161 -15.23 12.56 -6.77
N HIS A 162 -16.28 12.37 -5.99
CA HIS A 162 -17.06 13.45 -5.38
C HIS A 162 -17.02 13.34 -3.86
N GLU A 163 -17.17 14.49 -3.19
CA GLU A 163 -17.24 14.54 -1.74
C GLU A 163 -18.55 13.89 -1.22
N PRO A 164 -18.53 13.24 -0.05
CA PRO A 164 -17.38 13.09 0.85
C PRO A 164 -16.37 12.05 0.35
N SER A 165 -15.08 12.42 0.32
CA SER A 165 -13.98 11.50 -0.04
C SER A 165 -13.02 11.25 1.13
N LEU A 166 -12.31 10.13 1.10
CA LEU A 166 -11.42 9.74 2.20
C LEU A 166 -10.10 10.52 2.17
N SER A 167 -9.64 10.91 0.98
CA SER A 167 -8.38 11.64 0.77
C SER A 167 -8.59 13.16 0.79
N GLY A 168 -9.82 13.64 0.60
CA GLY A 168 -10.17 15.05 0.50
C GLY A 168 -9.25 15.79 -0.47
N LYS A 169 -8.68 16.90 -0.01
CA LYS A 169 -7.80 17.75 -0.86
C LYS A 169 -6.57 17.03 -1.42
N LEU A 170 -6.16 15.86 -0.90
CA LEU A 170 -5.03 15.11 -1.45
C LEU A 170 -5.36 14.50 -2.82
N GLY A 171 -6.55 13.91 -2.97
CA GLY A 171 -6.98 13.22 -4.19
C GLY A 171 -7.74 14.08 -5.19
N HIS A 172 -8.04 15.35 -4.84
CA HIS A 172 -8.79 16.27 -5.70
C HIS A 172 -7.97 17.52 -6.03
N ALA A 173 -7.41 17.57 -7.25
CA ALA A 173 -6.74 18.76 -7.78
C ALA A 173 -7.72 19.60 -8.61
N LYS A 174 -7.88 20.89 -8.25
CA LYS A 174 -8.84 21.82 -8.88
C LYS A 174 -8.62 22.02 -10.39
N GLN A 175 -7.37 21.95 -10.84
CA GLN A 175 -6.97 22.09 -12.24
C GLN A 175 -5.78 21.17 -12.48
N ASN A 176 -5.89 20.27 -13.46
CA ASN A 176 -4.79 19.47 -13.98
C ASN A 176 -5.17 18.90 -15.36
N ASP A 177 -4.17 18.61 -16.19
CA ASP A 177 -4.36 18.00 -17.51
C ASP A 177 -4.20 16.47 -17.46
N LEU A 178 -4.33 15.85 -16.28
CA LEU A 178 -4.13 14.41 -16.13
C LEU A 178 -5.41 13.66 -16.52
N LYS A 179 -5.25 12.49 -17.14
CA LYS A 179 -6.36 11.56 -17.35
C LYS A 179 -6.62 10.79 -16.06
N LEU A 180 -7.52 11.31 -15.24
CA LEU A 180 -7.87 10.75 -13.94
C LEU A 180 -8.99 9.71 -14.05
N LYS A 181 -8.86 8.59 -13.35
CA LYS A 181 -9.97 7.66 -13.05
C LYS A 181 -10.07 7.43 -11.55
N TYR A 182 -11.25 7.58 -11.00
CA TYR A 182 -11.52 7.30 -9.59
C TYR A 182 -12.03 5.87 -9.45
N LEU A 183 -11.34 5.05 -8.65
CA LEU A 183 -11.64 3.63 -8.46
C LEU A 183 -12.64 3.38 -7.33
N GLY A 184 -13.01 4.42 -6.57
CA GLY A 184 -13.65 4.26 -5.27
C GLY A 184 -12.65 3.83 -4.20
N SER A 185 -13.15 3.58 -2.99
CA SER A 185 -12.33 3.04 -1.90
C SER A 185 -11.92 1.61 -2.21
N LEU A 186 -10.61 1.38 -2.34
CA LEU A 186 -10.07 0.05 -2.53
C LEU A 186 -9.89 -0.63 -1.17
N SER A 187 -10.60 -1.74 -0.99
CA SER A 187 -10.40 -2.61 0.17
C SER A 187 -10.36 -4.07 -0.27
N ARG A 188 -9.57 -4.85 0.48
CA ARG A 188 -9.51 -6.31 0.34
C ARG A 188 -10.51 -7.04 1.24
N PHE A 189 -11.34 -6.29 1.96
CA PHE A 189 -12.26 -6.82 2.96
C PHE A 189 -13.72 -6.60 2.58
N ASN A 190 -14.55 -7.50 3.08
CA ASN A 190 -16.00 -7.43 3.02
C ASN A 190 -16.57 -7.46 4.44
N LYS A 191 -17.62 -6.67 4.63
CA LYS A 191 -18.39 -6.66 5.86
C LYS A 191 -19.16 -7.97 5.96
N ALA A 192 -19.08 -8.61 7.12
CA ALA A 192 -19.78 -9.85 7.39
C ALA A 192 -20.41 -9.78 8.78
N ASP A 193 -21.61 -10.35 8.91
CA ASP A 193 -22.21 -10.56 10.22
C ASP A 193 -21.41 -11.62 10.98
N ALA A 194 -20.69 -11.18 12.00
CA ALA A 194 -19.85 -12.03 12.83
C ALA A 194 -20.13 -11.79 14.31
N ASN A 195 -20.10 -12.86 15.09
CA ASN A 195 -20.15 -12.74 16.54
C ASN A 195 -18.87 -12.03 17.02
N ILE A 196 -19.04 -11.02 17.86
CA ILE A 196 -17.93 -10.32 18.49
C ILE A 196 -17.24 -11.26 19.49
N THR A 197 -15.98 -11.56 19.24
CA THR A 197 -15.14 -12.42 20.09
C THR A 197 -13.95 -11.68 20.71
N ASN A 198 -13.63 -10.51 20.16
CA ASN A 198 -12.50 -9.69 20.59
C ASN A 198 -13.01 -8.33 21.06
N ASP A 199 -12.72 -7.95 22.29
CA ASP A 199 -13.08 -6.63 22.80
C ASP A 199 -12.25 -5.53 22.13
N LEU A 200 -10.99 -5.83 21.81
CA LEU A 200 -10.06 -4.90 21.16
C LEU A 200 -9.18 -5.62 20.14
N MET A 201 -9.08 -5.04 18.95
CA MET A 201 -8.04 -5.37 17.97
C MET A 201 -7.08 -4.20 17.81
N VAL A 202 -5.78 -4.45 18.01
CA VAL A 202 -4.72 -3.51 17.64
C VAL A 202 -4.16 -3.91 16.28
N LEU A 203 -4.21 -2.99 15.31
CA LEU A 203 -3.70 -3.22 13.96
C LEU A 203 -2.59 -2.21 13.62
N LEU A 204 -1.35 -2.70 13.59
CA LEU A 204 -0.18 -1.87 13.28
C LEU A 204 0.35 -2.14 11.89
N SER A 205 0.82 -1.06 11.26
CA SER A 205 1.57 -1.10 10.01
C SER A 205 2.35 0.19 9.80
N GLY A 206 3.17 0.22 8.76
CA GLY A 206 3.84 1.42 8.26
C GLY A 206 5.34 1.47 8.59
N PRO A 207 6.02 2.57 8.23
CA PRO A 207 7.47 2.61 8.16
C PRO A 207 8.16 2.66 9.53
N GLU A 208 9.29 1.97 9.62
CA GLU A 208 10.17 2.00 10.79
C GLU A 208 10.93 3.34 10.90
N PRO A 209 11.24 3.81 12.13
CA PRO A 209 11.06 3.15 13.43
C PRO A 209 9.69 3.42 14.11
N GLN A 210 8.80 4.18 13.45
CA GLN A 210 7.58 4.69 14.11
C GLN A 210 6.59 3.59 14.45
N ARG A 211 6.52 2.53 13.63
CA ARG A 211 5.71 1.33 13.91
C ARG A 211 6.13 0.69 15.23
N THR A 212 7.44 0.40 15.40
CA THR A 212 7.97 -0.19 16.63
C THR A 212 7.79 0.71 17.85
N ILE A 213 7.94 2.03 17.70
CA ILE A 213 7.74 2.97 18.81
C ILE A 213 6.28 2.92 19.30
N LEU A 214 5.32 2.93 18.38
CA LEU A 214 3.91 2.83 18.73
C LEU A 214 3.58 1.47 19.36
N GLU A 215 4.11 0.39 18.80
CA GLU A 215 3.94 -0.95 19.34
C GLU A 215 4.33 -1.03 20.83
N LYS A 216 5.53 -0.54 21.18
CA LYS A 216 6.01 -0.58 22.58
C LYS A 216 5.07 0.15 23.53
N LYS A 217 4.62 1.35 23.15
CA LYS A 217 3.68 2.14 23.95
C LYS A 217 2.36 1.40 24.15
N LEU A 218 1.79 0.85 23.08
CA LEU A 218 0.52 0.14 23.16
C LEU A 218 0.63 -1.14 24.00
N LEU A 219 1.74 -1.88 23.90
CA LEU A 219 1.97 -3.05 24.75
C LEU A 219 2.07 -2.67 26.24
N GLU A 220 2.65 -1.52 26.57
CA GLU A 220 2.70 -0.99 27.94
C GLU A 220 1.31 -0.56 28.42
N ASP A 221 0.62 0.27 27.63
CA ASP A 221 -0.68 0.86 27.97
C ASP A 221 -1.80 -0.19 28.10
N LEU A 222 -1.74 -1.26 27.32
CA LEU A 222 -2.78 -2.29 27.27
C LEU A 222 -2.60 -3.42 28.29
N ASN A 223 -1.53 -3.42 29.11
CA ASN A 223 -1.33 -4.45 30.13
C ASN A 223 -2.47 -4.54 31.16
N ASN A 224 -3.15 -3.43 31.43
CA ASN A 224 -4.23 -3.36 32.43
C ASN A 224 -5.63 -3.49 31.81
N PHE A 225 -5.74 -3.57 30.48
CA PHE A 225 -7.01 -3.78 29.82
C PHE A 225 -7.56 -5.17 30.18
N LYS A 226 -8.85 -5.26 30.52
CA LYS A 226 -9.45 -6.51 31.03
C LYS A 226 -10.06 -7.40 29.94
N GLY A 227 -10.42 -6.82 28.79
CA GLY A 227 -11.06 -7.54 27.68
C GLY A 227 -10.08 -8.36 26.83
N SER A 228 -10.59 -9.21 25.94
CA SER A 228 -9.76 -9.97 25.00
C SER A 228 -9.12 -9.05 23.96
N ILE A 229 -7.81 -9.22 23.71
CA ILE A 229 -7.06 -8.40 22.76
C ILE A 229 -6.46 -9.27 21.66
N ILE A 230 -6.67 -8.89 20.40
CA ILE A 230 -5.87 -9.36 19.28
C ILE A 230 -4.91 -8.24 18.85
N PHE A 231 -3.61 -8.52 18.83
CA PHE A 231 -2.59 -7.54 18.49
C PHE A 231 -1.85 -7.99 17.23
N VAL A 232 -2.01 -7.28 16.12
CA VAL A 232 -1.36 -7.56 14.84
C VAL A 232 -0.24 -6.55 14.59
N GLN A 233 1.01 -7.01 14.58
CA GLN A 233 2.19 -6.13 14.55
C GLN A 233 2.50 -5.54 13.16
N GLY A 234 2.06 -6.21 12.09
CA GLY A 234 2.38 -5.84 10.70
C GLY A 234 3.82 -6.15 10.30
N VAL A 235 4.44 -7.14 10.93
CA VAL A 235 5.80 -7.64 10.66
C VAL A 235 5.69 -8.90 9.81
N VAL A 236 5.92 -8.76 8.50
CA VAL A 236 5.80 -9.85 7.53
C VAL A 236 7.07 -10.69 7.54
N GLU A 237 6.91 -12.00 7.73
CA GLU A 237 7.95 -13.01 7.72
C GLU A 237 7.46 -14.25 6.98
N ASN A 238 8.34 -15.21 6.70
CA ASN A 238 7.96 -16.44 5.98
C ASN A 238 6.90 -17.27 6.72
N VAL A 239 6.88 -17.17 8.05
CA VAL A 239 5.96 -17.92 8.91
C VAL A 239 5.22 -16.94 9.82
N GLN A 240 3.90 -17.10 9.91
CA GLN A 240 3.11 -16.40 10.91
C GLN A 240 3.45 -16.93 12.30
N THR A 241 3.78 -16.04 13.22
CA THR A 241 3.98 -16.36 14.62
C THR A 241 2.78 -15.88 15.44
N LYS A 242 2.52 -16.59 16.54
CA LYS A 242 1.44 -16.31 17.47
C LYS A 242 1.97 -16.46 18.90
N LEU A 243 1.78 -15.43 19.72
CA LEU A 243 2.18 -15.42 21.12
C LEU A 243 0.98 -15.03 22.00
N LYS A 244 0.70 -15.81 23.04
CA LYS A 244 -0.32 -15.47 24.04
C LYS A 244 0.33 -14.85 25.28
N ARG A 245 -0.18 -13.70 25.73
CA ARG A 245 0.22 -12.99 26.96
C ARG A 245 -1.04 -12.57 27.73
N GLY A 246 -1.43 -13.35 28.73
CA GLY A 246 -2.69 -13.11 29.45
C GLY A 246 -3.90 -13.17 28.53
N ASN A 247 -4.67 -12.07 28.49
CA ASN A 247 -5.82 -11.84 27.61
C ASN A 247 -5.44 -11.32 26.20
N MET A 248 -4.16 -11.06 25.94
CA MET A 248 -3.67 -10.60 24.64
C MET A 248 -3.10 -11.76 23.81
N THR A 249 -3.50 -11.84 22.55
CA THR A 249 -2.87 -12.71 21.54
C THR A 249 -2.20 -11.85 20.49
N ILE A 250 -0.89 -11.98 20.35
CA ILE A 250 -0.04 -11.19 19.46
C ILE A 250 0.30 -12.03 18.23
N PHE A 251 0.10 -11.46 17.05
CA PHE A 251 0.51 -12.00 15.76
C PHE A 251 1.51 -11.07 15.09
N ASN A 252 2.58 -11.62 14.50
CA ASN A 252 3.51 -10.82 13.69
C ASN A 252 2.79 -10.20 12.48
N PHE A 253 2.03 -10.99 11.73
CA PHE A 253 1.16 -10.53 10.65
C PHE A 253 -0.02 -11.48 10.44
N MET A 254 -1.01 -11.06 9.65
CA MET A 254 -2.12 -11.90 9.18
C MET A 254 -2.33 -11.73 7.67
N LYS A 255 -2.72 -12.82 7.00
CA LYS A 255 -3.21 -12.76 5.60
C LYS A 255 -4.60 -12.14 5.54
N SER A 256 -5.02 -11.72 4.35
CA SER A 256 -6.27 -11.00 4.10
C SER A 256 -7.49 -11.71 4.70
N GLY A 257 -7.69 -13.01 4.42
CA GLY A 257 -8.86 -13.73 4.92
C GLY A 257 -8.90 -13.93 6.44
N GLN A 258 -7.75 -14.08 7.11
CA GLN A 258 -7.70 -14.15 8.57
C GLN A 258 -7.93 -12.78 9.20
N LEU A 259 -7.34 -11.75 8.60
CA LEU A 259 -7.45 -10.38 9.08
C LEU A 259 -8.89 -9.86 8.92
N GLU A 260 -9.55 -10.13 7.81
CA GLU A 260 -10.97 -9.83 7.56
C GLU A 260 -11.87 -10.42 8.65
N LYS A 261 -11.72 -11.72 8.94
CA LYS A 261 -12.49 -12.40 9.99
C LYS A 261 -12.25 -11.78 11.36
N THR A 262 -10.99 -11.49 11.66
CA THR A 262 -10.59 -10.90 12.95
C THR A 262 -11.16 -9.49 13.09
N ILE A 263 -11.13 -8.69 12.03
CA ILE A 263 -11.71 -7.34 12.03
C ILE A 263 -13.22 -7.41 12.27
N ASN A 264 -13.95 -8.23 11.48
CA ASN A 264 -15.40 -8.36 11.63
C ASN A 264 -15.82 -8.91 13.01
N SER A 265 -14.97 -9.70 13.68
CA SER A 265 -15.25 -10.25 15.02
C SER A 265 -14.68 -9.40 16.18
N SER A 266 -14.26 -8.16 15.91
CA SER A 266 -13.70 -7.24 16.90
C SER A 266 -14.62 -6.05 17.16
N HIS A 267 -14.85 -5.75 18.44
CA HIS A 267 -15.72 -4.63 18.85
C HIS A 267 -15.07 -3.27 18.60
N ILE A 268 -13.79 -3.11 18.95
CA ILE A 268 -13.03 -1.88 18.77
C ILE A 268 -11.75 -2.19 17.99
N ILE A 269 -11.43 -1.33 17.03
CA ILE A 269 -10.19 -1.41 16.26
C ILE A 269 -9.33 -0.19 16.56
N LEU A 270 -8.17 -0.42 17.18
CA LEU A 270 -7.15 0.58 17.42
C LEU A 270 -6.05 0.45 16.37
N SER A 271 -5.87 1.47 15.54
CA SER A 271 -4.87 1.47 14.49
C SER A 271 -4.26 2.86 14.29
N ARG A 272 -3.21 2.93 13.45
CA ARG A 272 -2.83 4.22 12.88
C ARG A 272 -3.80 4.59 11.77
N SER A 273 -4.10 5.88 11.67
CA SER A 273 -4.91 6.48 10.61
C SER A 273 -4.17 6.55 9.26
N GLY A 274 -3.60 5.43 8.82
CA GLY A 274 -3.00 5.29 7.50
C GLY A 274 -4.09 5.24 6.43
N TYR A 275 -3.84 5.84 5.26
CA TYR A 275 -4.86 5.98 4.22
C TYR A 275 -5.51 4.64 3.81
N THR A 276 -4.70 3.58 3.61
CA THR A 276 -5.25 2.25 3.30
C THR A 276 -6.06 1.66 4.45
N THR A 277 -5.67 1.89 5.70
CA THR A 277 -6.46 1.45 6.87
C THR A 277 -7.80 2.17 6.92
N ILE A 278 -7.83 3.47 6.61
CA ILE A 278 -9.09 4.23 6.52
C ILE A 278 -9.98 3.66 5.41
N MET A 279 -9.43 3.36 4.23
CA MET A 279 -10.18 2.73 3.13
C MET A 279 -10.76 1.37 3.53
N ASP A 280 -9.95 0.53 4.18
CA ASP A 280 -10.36 -0.79 4.64
C ASP A 280 -11.47 -0.72 5.69
N LEU A 281 -11.34 0.17 6.68
CA LEU A 281 -12.35 0.32 7.74
C LEU A 281 -13.64 0.97 7.21
N ALA A 282 -13.54 1.97 6.34
CA ALA A 282 -14.71 2.60 5.73
C ALA A 282 -15.54 1.63 4.88
N LYS A 283 -14.92 0.58 4.32
CA LYS A 283 -15.65 -0.49 3.59
C LYS A 283 -16.45 -1.41 4.52
N LEU A 284 -16.06 -1.46 5.79
CA LEU A 284 -16.61 -2.36 6.81
C LEU A 284 -17.63 -1.66 7.73
N GLU A 285 -17.78 -0.34 7.61
CA GLU A 285 -18.83 0.43 8.27
C GLU A 285 -20.20 0.34 7.58
#